data_AF-A0A402A7I4-F1
#
_entry.id   AF-A0A402A7I4-F1
#
_cell.length_a   1.000
_cell.length_b   1.000
_cell.length_c   1.000
_cell.angle_alpha   90.00
_cell.angle_beta   90.00
_cell.angle_gamma   90.00
#
_symmetry.space_group_name_H-M   'P 1'
#
loop_
_entity.id
_entity.type
_entity.pdbx_description
1 polymer ?
#
loop_
_entity_poly.entity_id
_entity_poly.type
_entity_poly.pdbx_seq_one_letter_code
_entity_poly.pdbx_strand_id
1 'polypeptide(L)' 'MLVLRRRAGEKVIIAGKIIVSVLAVEGERVKIGIIAPPEVTIVREELLHAKEGHTDQEPSA' A
#
# COMPACT_ATOMS: atom_id res chain seq x y z
N MET A 1 -2.73 12.06 11.31
CA MET A 1 -1.48 11.31 11.09
C MET A 1 -1.12 10.59 12.38
N LEU A 2 -0.98 9.26 12.35
CA LEU A 2 -0.50 8.47 13.48
C LEU A 2 0.97 8.10 13.23
N VAL A 3 1.86 8.42 14.18
CA VAL A 3 3.31 8.23 14.01
C VAL A 3 3.78 7.09 14.92
N LEU A 4 4.36 6.05 14.33
CA LEU A 4 4.85 4.87 15.03
C LEU A 4 6.28 4.56 14.58
N ARG A 5 7.14 4.18 15.52
CA ARG A 5 8.48 3.65 15.21
C ARG A 5 8.40 2.14 15.20
N ARG A 6 8.76 1.51 14.09
CA ARG A 6 8.78 0.06 13.90
C ARG A 6 10.18 -0.42 13.53
N ARG A 7 10.60 -1.56 14.08
CA ARG A 7 11.79 -2.31 13.69
C ARG A 7 11.44 -3.29 12.57
N ALA A 8 12.46 -3.79 11.87
CA ALA A 8 12.29 -4.90 10.93
C ALA A 8 11.65 -6.11 11.64
N GLY A 9 10.65 -6.71 11.00
CA GLY A 9 9.82 -7.79 11.53
C GLY A 9 8.54 -7.33 12.22
N GLU A 10 8.40 -6.05 12.59
CA GLU A 10 7.18 -5.55 13.21
C GLU A 10 6.07 -5.25 12.18
N LYS A 11 4.82 -5.34 12.64
CA LYS A 11 3.62 -5.17 11.82
C LYS A 11 2.65 -4.18 12.45
N VAL A 12 1.87 -3.53 11.60
CA VAL A 12 0.78 -2.63 11.94
C VAL A 12 -0.47 -3.17 11.25
N ILE A 13 -1.55 -3.33 12.02
CA ILE A 13 -2.82 -3.84 11.51
C ILE A 13 -3.80 -2.68 11.44
N ILE A 14 -4.38 -2.45 10.26
CA ILE A 14 -5.37 -1.40 10.00
C ILE A 14 -6.69 -2.09 9.68
N ALA A 15 -7.75 -1.68 10.38
CA ALA A 15 -9.11 -2.22 10.21
C ALA A 15 -9.20 -3.76 10.28
N GLY A 16 -8.27 -4.43 10.98
CA GLY A 16 -8.23 -5.89 11.12
C GLY A 16 -7.92 -6.68 9.83
N LYS A 17 -7.86 -6.03 8.67
CA LYS A 17 -7.76 -6.67 7.36
C LYS A 17 -6.54 -6.24 6.54
N ILE A 18 -5.95 -5.09 6.85
CA ILE A 18 -4.76 -4.58 6.18
C ILE A 18 -3.58 -4.75 7.14
N ILE A 19 -2.51 -5.39 6.68
CA ILE A 19 -1.29 -5.60 7.46
C ILE A 19 -0.15 -4.90 6.74
N VAL A 20 0.42 -3.89 7.40
CA VAL A 20 1.64 -3.21 6.95
C VAL A 20 2.79 -3.75 7.78
N SER A 21 3.79 -4.32 7.12
CA SER A 21 4.94 -4.97 7.75
C SER A 21 6.23 -4.30 7.31
N VAL A 22 7.13 -4.07 8.26
CA VAL A 22 8.49 -3.64 7.95
C VAL A 22 9.33 -4.88 7.74
N LEU A 23 9.71 -5.16 6.49
CA LEU A 23 10.48 -6.35 6.13
C LEU A 23 11.96 -6.18 6.44
N ALA A 24 12.53 -5.04 6.07
CA ALA A 24 13.93 -4.72 6.32
C ALA A 24 14.14 -3.20 6.30
N VAL A 25 15.22 -2.75 6.93
CA VAL A 25 15.69 -1.36 6.89
C VAL A 25 17.12 -1.39 6.36
N GLU A 26 17.34 -0.74 5.23
CA GLU A 26 18.62 -0.67 4.52
C GLU A 26 19.03 0.80 4.41
N GLY A 27 19.73 1.30 5.43
CA GLY A 27 20.09 2.71 5.55
C GLY A 27 18.85 3.60 5.64
N GLU A 28 18.65 4.45 4.65
CA GLU A 28 17.48 5.34 4.54
C GLU A 28 16.27 4.69 3.87
N ARG A 29 16.43 3.49 3.27
CA ARG A 29 15.35 2.79 2.59
C ARG A 29 14.72 1.74 3.49
N VAL A 30 13.40 1.61 3.39
CA VAL A 30 12.64 0.63 4.16
C VAL A 30 11.90 -0.28 3.18
N LYS A 31 12.08 -1.58 3.32
CA LYS A 31 11.25 -2.58 2.63
C LYS A 31 9.95 -2.73 3.39
N ILE A 32 8.84 -2.35 2.77
CA ILE A 32 7.50 -2.42 3.35
C ILE A 32 6.71 -3.52 2.62
N GLY A 33 6.19 -4.48 3.36
CA GLY A 33 5.25 -5.47 2.86
C GLY A 33 3.82 -5.07 3.24
N ILE A 34 2.92 -4.97 2.26
CA ILE A 34 1.52 -4.62 2.49
C ILE A 34 0.68 -5.82 2.07
N ILE A 35 -0.15 -6.31 3.00
CA ILE A 35 -1.16 -7.33 2.73
C ILE A 35 -2.51 -6.67 2.93
N ALA A 36 -3.36 -6.74 1.92
CA ALA A 36 -4.72 -6.25 1.97
C ALA A 36 -5.64 -7.19 1.17
N PRO A 37 -6.95 -7.21 1.46
CA PRO A 37 -7.92 -7.92 0.65
C PRO A 37 -7.98 -7.35 -0.79
N PRO A 38 -8.49 -8.13 -1.76
CA PRO A 38 -8.49 -7.75 -3.19
C PRO A 38 -9.35 -6.51 -3.50
N GLU A 39 -10.30 -6.17 -2.63
CA GLU A 39 -11.11 -4.96 -2.72
C GLU A 39 -10.32 -3.67 -2.45
N VAL A 40 -9.12 -3.77 -1.85
CA VAL A 40 -8.27 -2.62 -1.51
C VAL A 40 -7.16 -2.49 -2.54
N THR A 41 -7.26 -1.47 -3.38
CA THR A 41 -6.21 -1.11 -4.34
C THR A 41 -5.01 -0.52 -3.61
N ILE A 42 -3.85 -1.15 -3.76
CA ILE A 42 -2.56 -0.65 -3.25
C ILE A 42 -1.78 -0.08 -4.44
N VAL A 43 -1.48 1.20 -4.40
CA VAL A 43 -0.69 1.90 -5.41
C VAL A 43 0.36 2.76 -4.72
N ARG A 44 1.50 2.92 -5.38
CA ARG A 44 2.52 3.89 -4.97
C ARG A 44 2.03 5.28 -5.35
N GLU A 45 2.27 6.26 -4.49
CA GLU A 45 1.75 7.62 -4.66
C GLU A 45 2.15 8.22 -6.01
N GLU A 46 3.39 7.97 -6.45
CA GLU A 46 3.88 8.46 -7.74
C GLU A 46 3.12 7.90 -8.96
N LEU A 47 2.37 6.80 -8.78
CA LEU A 47 1.57 6.16 -9.83
C LEU A 47 0.09 6.55 -9.81
N LEU A 48 -0.39 7.26 -8.79
CA LEU A 48 -1.80 7.65 -8.71
C LEU A 48 -2.20 8.57 -9.86
N HIS A 49 -1.40 9.60 -10.14
CA HIS A 49 -1.69 10.57 -11.21
C HIS A 49 -1.64 9.97 -12.62
N ALA A 50 -1.01 8.81 -12.81
CA ALA A 50 -0.97 8.14 -14.10
C ALA A 50 -2.26 7.37 -14.43
N LYS A 51 -3.09 7.06 -13.42
CA LYS A 51 -4.30 6.23 -13.57
C LYS A 51 -5.61 6.99 -13.63
N GLU A 52 -5.61 8.30 -13.37
CA GLU A 52 -6.82 9.13 -13.51
C GLU A 52 -7.25 9.37 -14.98
N GLY A 53 -6.50 8.83 -15.95
CA GLY A 53 -6.77 8.97 -17.39
C GLY A 53 -7.42 7.78 -18.09
N HIS A 54 -7.77 6.68 -17.40
CA HIS A 54 -8.47 5.54 -18.01
C HIS A 54 -9.52 4.99 -17.04
N THR A 55 -10.64 5.70 -16.90
CA THR A 55 -11.91 5.04 -16.56
C THR A 55 -12.36 4.29 -17.79
N ASP A 56 -12.57 2.98 -17.61
CA ASP A 56 -13.05 2.04 -18.60
C ASP A 56 -14.21 2.61 -19.43
N GLN A 57 -14.00 2.76 -20.74
CA GLN A 57 -15.10 2.77 -21.68
C GLN A 57 -15.66 1.35 -21.74
N GLU A 58 -16.82 1.18 -21.12
CA GLU A 58 -17.67 0.02 -21.32
C GLU A 58 -18.23 0.12 -22.76
N PRO A 59 -17.91 -0.80 -23.69
CA PRO A 59 -18.59 -0.83 -24.97
C PRO A 59 -19.94 -1.53 -24.73
N SER A 60 -20.99 -0.75 -24.47
CA SER A 60 -22.35 -1.26 -24.66
C SER A 60 -22.59 -1.39 -26.16
N ALA A 61 -22.80 -2.63 -26.60
CA ALA A 61 -23.53 -2.93 -27.82
C ALA A 61 -24.94 -2.34 -27.80
#